data_AF-A0A329QQR8-F1
#
_entry.id   AF-A0A329QQR8-F1
#
_cell.length_a   1.000
_cell.length_b   1.000
_cell.length_c   1.000
_cell.angle_alpha   90.00
_cell.angle_beta   90.00
_cell.angle_gamma   90.00
#
_symmetry.space_group_name_H-M   'P 1'
#
loop_
_entity.id
_entity.type
_entity.pdbx_description
1 polymer ?
#
loop_
_entity_poly.entity_id
_entity_poly.type
_entity_poly.pdbx_seq_one_letter_code
_entity_poly.pdbx_strand_id
1 'polypeptide(L)'
;MIDPLFQTQTESQLNLLSEISTISAAMEIDFWLRGGWAIDFILDKVTRLHDDIDLITWIQYRDQLESALVEAGYEQVPVKEEFRGRQSDFQKDGVDITFCYLTRAEDRSIIMNGLPEWVWRFDSLLPQRFMLNGISAYVLNPRQLLEEKEVYEQIGRIPRPKDVESKKVLHRIIAELN
;
A
#
# COMPACT_ATOMS: atom_id res chain seq x y z
N MET A 1 -24.29 -5.42 15.76
CA MET A 1 -23.97 -6.57 14.89
C MET A 1 -23.15 -6.01 13.75
N ILE A 2 -21.90 -6.47 13.59
CA ILE A 2 -21.10 -6.13 12.41
C ILE A 2 -21.74 -6.87 11.22
N ASP A 3 -21.83 -6.20 10.08
CA ASP A 3 -22.39 -6.77 8.86
C ASP A 3 -21.61 -8.04 8.47
N PRO A 4 -22.26 -9.21 8.26
CA PRO A 4 -21.57 -10.43 7.84
C PRO A 4 -20.72 -10.26 6.57
N LEU A 5 -21.15 -9.39 5.64
CA LEU A 5 -20.39 -9.06 4.44
C LEU A 5 -19.11 -8.29 4.80
N PHE A 6 -19.21 -7.39 5.78
CA PHE A 6 -18.06 -6.63 6.29
C PHE A 6 -16.98 -7.56 6.85
N GLN A 7 -17.41 -8.53 7.65
CA GLN A 7 -16.50 -9.49 8.27
C GLN A 7 -15.82 -10.37 7.22
N THR A 8 -16.59 -10.89 6.26
CA THR A 8 -16.06 -11.80 5.22
C THR A 8 -15.04 -11.11 4.32
N GLN A 9 -15.31 -9.88 3.88
CA GLN A 9 -14.39 -9.13 3.02
C GLN A 9 -13.08 -8.78 3.76
N THR A 10 -13.21 -8.32 5.01
CA THR A 10 -12.05 -7.96 5.83
C THR A 10 -11.16 -9.18 6.10
N GLU A 11 -11.76 -10.32 6.46
CA GLU A 11 -11.04 -11.58 6.68
C GLU A 11 -10.33 -12.05 5.41
N SER A 12 -10.98 -11.97 4.24
CA SER A 12 -10.37 -12.30 2.95
C SER A 12 -9.11 -11.46 2.68
N GLN A 13 -9.21 -10.13 2.83
CA GLN A 13 -8.07 -9.24 2.60
C GLN A 13 -6.93 -9.44 3.61
N LEU A 14 -7.25 -9.70 4.90
CA LEU A 14 -6.23 -10.04 5.89
C LEU A 14 -5.52 -11.36 5.57
N ASN A 15 -6.24 -12.37 5.10
CA ASN A 15 -5.62 -13.64 4.67
C ASN A 15 -4.65 -13.41 3.50
N LEU A 16 -5.05 -12.60 2.51
CA LEU A 16 -4.18 -12.24 1.38
C LEU A 16 -2.97 -11.42 1.83
N LEU A 17 -3.12 -10.50 2.79
CA LEU A 17 -1.99 -9.77 3.38
C LEU A 17 -1.01 -10.71 4.10
N SER A 18 -1.53 -11.71 4.83
CA SER A 18 -0.71 -12.73 5.48
C SER A 18 0.05 -13.59 4.47
N GLU A 19 -0.60 -13.95 3.36
CA GLU A 19 0.01 -14.70 2.27
C GLU A 19 1.11 -13.89 1.58
N ILE A 20 0.83 -12.64 1.20
CA ILE A 20 1.81 -11.71 0.63
C ILE A 20 2.99 -11.51 1.58
N SER A 21 2.74 -11.40 2.88
CA SER A 21 3.79 -11.31 3.91
C SER A 21 4.71 -12.54 3.89
N THR A 22 4.12 -13.72 3.79
CA THR A 22 4.86 -15.00 3.73
C THR A 22 5.69 -15.12 2.46
N ILE A 23 5.09 -14.82 1.30
CA ILE A 23 5.75 -14.83 0.00
C ILE A 23 6.94 -13.86 -0.01
N SER A 24 6.71 -12.62 0.41
CA SER A 24 7.75 -11.58 0.42
C SER A 24 8.89 -11.92 1.37
N ALA A 25 8.57 -12.46 2.55
CA ALA A 25 9.58 -12.91 3.52
C ALA A 25 10.46 -14.05 2.99
N ALA A 26 9.88 -15.02 2.27
CA ALA A 26 10.63 -16.11 1.65
C ALA A 26 11.63 -15.64 0.58
N MET A 27 11.40 -14.45 0.03
CA MET A 27 12.25 -13.82 -0.99
C MET A 27 13.15 -12.71 -0.45
N GLU A 28 13.11 -12.42 0.86
CA GLU A 28 13.78 -11.28 1.49
C GLU A 28 13.39 -9.93 0.87
N ILE A 29 12.14 -9.81 0.40
CA ILE A 29 11.59 -8.59 -0.18
C ILE A 29 10.80 -7.85 0.91
N ASP A 30 11.25 -6.63 1.21
CA ASP A 30 10.47 -5.72 2.04
C ASP A 30 9.38 -5.03 1.21
N PHE A 31 8.19 -4.91 1.78
CA PHE A 31 7.12 -4.06 1.28
C PHE A 31 6.55 -3.18 2.38
N TRP A 32 5.93 -2.08 1.97
CA TRP A 32 5.23 -1.15 2.85
C TRP A 32 3.77 -1.09 2.45
N LEU A 33 2.88 -1.22 3.43
CA LEU A 33 1.47 -0.93 3.25
C LEU A 33 1.26 0.55 2.95
N ARG A 34 0.34 0.80 2.03
CA ARG A 34 -0.14 2.11 1.63
C ARG A 34 -1.65 2.20 1.81
N GLY A 35 -2.21 3.39 1.60
CA GLY A 35 -3.64 3.56 1.44
C GLY A 35 -4.39 3.37 2.75
N GLY A 36 -5.56 2.72 2.67
CA GLY A 36 -6.43 2.50 3.82
C GLY A 36 -5.86 1.52 4.84
N TRP A 37 -5.33 0.40 4.36
CA TRP A 37 -4.75 -0.63 5.22
C TRP A 37 -3.58 -0.12 6.05
N ALA A 38 -2.73 0.75 5.49
CA ALA A 38 -1.64 1.36 6.25
C ALA A 38 -2.14 2.10 7.51
N ILE A 39 -3.25 2.86 7.38
CA ILE A 39 -3.85 3.59 8.50
C ILE A 39 -4.35 2.63 9.58
N ASP A 40 -5.02 1.55 9.19
CA ASP A 40 -5.56 0.57 10.12
C ASP A 40 -4.45 -0.20 10.88
N PHE A 41 -3.32 -0.48 10.22
CA PHE A 41 -2.14 -1.04 10.87
C PHE A 41 -1.50 -0.06 11.87
N ILE A 42 -1.43 1.23 11.53
CA ILE A 42 -0.93 2.24 12.47
C ILE A 42 -1.82 2.35 13.71
N LEU A 43 -3.14 2.20 13.54
CA LEU A 43 -4.13 2.30 14.62
C LEU A 43 -4.38 0.99 15.38
N ASP A 44 -3.76 -0.12 14.97
CA ASP A 44 -4.00 -1.48 15.47
C ASP A 44 -5.50 -1.82 15.53
N LYS A 45 -6.26 -1.38 14.52
CA LYS A 45 -7.70 -1.71 14.39
C LYS A 45 -8.19 -1.51 12.96
N VAL A 46 -9.11 -2.38 12.53
CA VAL A 46 -9.86 -2.17 11.28
C VAL A 46 -10.88 -1.06 11.49
N THR A 47 -10.77 0.04 10.74
CA THR A 47 -11.62 1.23 10.92
C THR A 47 -12.80 1.30 9.96
N ARG A 48 -12.69 0.65 8.80
CA ARG A 48 -13.70 0.62 7.72
C ARG A 48 -13.42 -0.53 6.76
N LEU A 49 -14.32 -0.72 5.79
CA LEU A 49 -14.04 -1.55 4.62
C LEU A 49 -13.04 -0.87 3.71
N HIS A 50 -12.14 -1.69 3.15
CA HIS A 50 -11.21 -1.32 2.11
C HIS A 50 -11.60 -2.02 0.82
N ASP A 51 -11.53 -1.29 -0.29
CA ASP A 51 -11.90 -1.83 -1.60
C ASP A 51 -10.77 -2.71 -2.17
N ASP A 52 -9.53 -2.40 -1.77
CA ASP A 52 -8.29 -2.84 -2.37
C ASP A 52 -7.18 -3.00 -1.32
N ILE A 53 -6.08 -3.65 -1.71
CA ILE A 53 -4.81 -3.70 -0.99
C ILE A 53 -3.76 -2.90 -1.76
N ASP A 54 -3.28 -1.80 -1.18
CA ASP A 54 -2.21 -0.97 -1.74
C ASP A 54 -0.87 -1.27 -1.06
N LEU A 55 0.14 -1.62 -1.85
CA LEU A 55 1.47 -2.01 -1.40
C LEU A 55 2.55 -1.27 -2.19
N ILE A 56 3.70 -1.11 -1.56
CA ILE A 56 4.88 -0.48 -2.15
C ILE A 56 6.09 -1.37 -1.95
N THR A 57 6.92 -1.52 -2.98
CA THR A 57 8.25 -2.12 -2.86
C THR A 57 9.23 -1.47 -3.85
N TRP A 58 10.47 -1.94 -3.87
CA TRP A 58 11.49 -1.44 -4.79
C TRP A 58 11.37 -2.08 -6.17
N ILE A 59 11.63 -1.30 -7.22
CA ILE A 59 11.52 -1.77 -8.61
C ILE A 59 12.41 -2.98 -8.92
N GLN A 60 13.57 -3.11 -8.27
CA GLN A 60 14.46 -4.25 -8.52
C GLN A 60 13.85 -5.61 -8.14
N TYR A 61 12.81 -5.62 -7.31
CA TYR A 61 12.13 -6.84 -6.87
C TYR A 61 10.94 -7.21 -7.74
N ARG A 62 10.59 -6.38 -8.72
CA ARG A 62 9.39 -6.52 -9.55
C ARG A 62 9.27 -7.91 -10.16
N ASP A 63 10.23 -8.32 -10.98
CA ASP A 63 10.10 -9.55 -11.77
C ASP A 63 10.00 -10.80 -10.88
N GLN A 64 10.76 -10.82 -9.78
CA GLN A 64 10.73 -11.91 -8.81
C GLN A 64 9.40 -11.96 -8.05
N LEU A 65 8.91 -10.80 -7.58
CA LEU A 65 7.64 -10.68 -6.87
C LEU A 65 6.46 -11.04 -7.78
N GLU A 66 6.42 -10.53 -9.01
CA GLU A 66 5.37 -10.84 -9.98
C GLU A 66 5.30 -12.34 -10.24
N SER A 67 6.45 -12.97 -10.48
CA SER A 67 6.52 -14.42 -10.73
C SER A 67 6.00 -15.22 -9.52
N ALA A 68 6.44 -14.87 -8.31
CA ALA A 68 6.03 -15.58 -7.10
C ALA A 68 4.53 -15.42 -6.78
N LEU A 69 3.97 -14.23 -7.02
CA LEU A 69 2.53 -14.00 -6.87
C LEU A 69 1.74 -14.82 -7.90
N VAL A 70 2.17 -14.86 -9.16
CA VAL A 70 1.52 -15.69 -10.18
C VAL A 70 1.59 -17.18 -9.81
N GLU A 71 2.73 -17.67 -9.33
CA GLU A 71 2.88 -19.05 -8.83
C GLU A 71 1.97 -19.35 -7.63
N ALA A 72 1.70 -18.35 -6.79
CA ALA A 72 0.75 -18.42 -5.68
C ALA A 72 -0.72 -18.24 -6.09
N GLY A 73 -1.01 -18.18 -7.39
CA GLY A 73 -2.36 -18.09 -7.92
C GLY A 73 -2.97 -16.70 -7.96
N TYR A 74 -2.15 -15.64 -7.90
CA TYR A 74 -2.61 -14.28 -8.16
C TYR A 74 -2.67 -14.04 -9.66
N GLU A 75 -3.79 -13.50 -10.14
CA GLU A 75 -3.97 -13.16 -11.55
C GLU A 75 -3.41 -11.76 -11.82
N GLN A 76 -2.42 -11.63 -12.70
CA GLN A 76 -1.89 -10.32 -13.08
C GLN A 76 -2.86 -9.59 -14.02
N VAL A 77 -3.25 -8.37 -13.65
CA VAL A 77 -4.19 -7.53 -14.40
C VAL A 77 -3.40 -6.52 -15.24
N PRO A 78 -3.73 -6.35 -16.54
CA PRO A 78 -3.09 -5.34 -17.37
C PRO A 78 -3.31 -3.92 -16.84
N VAL A 79 -2.21 -3.21 -16.59
CA VAL A 79 -2.23 -1.79 -16.24
C VAL A 79 -2.31 -0.92 -17.50
N LYS A 80 -2.86 0.29 -17.37
CA LYS A 80 -2.86 1.26 -18.47
C LYS A 80 -1.42 1.66 -18.83
N GLU A 81 -1.23 2.14 -20.05
CA GLU A 81 0.09 2.51 -20.57
C GLU A 81 0.81 3.51 -19.67
N GLU A 82 0.09 4.49 -19.12
CA GLU A 82 0.65 5.50 -18.22
C GLU A 82 1.13 4.93 -16.87
N PHE A 83 0.72 3.74 -16.49
CA PHE A 83 1.14 3.05 -15.26
C PHE A 83 2.16 1.95 -15.51
N ARG A 84 2.50 1.67 -16.78
CA ARG A 84 3.44 0.61 -17.15
C ARG A 84 4.79 0.86 -16.48
N GLY A 85 5.28 -0.18 -15.79
CA GLY A 85 6.52 -0.13 -15.02
C GLY A 85 6.40 0.63 -13.69
N ARG A 86 5.36 1.44 -13.48
CA ARG A 86 5.13 2.17 -12.21
C ARG A 86 4.46 1.29 -11.17
N GLN A 87 3.60 0.39 -11.61
CA GLN A 87 2.88 -0.54 -10.76
C GLN A 87 2.60 -1.86 -11.48
N SER A 88 2.21 -2.85 -10.68
CA SER A 88 1.60 -4.10 -11.13
C SER A 88 0.35 -4.36 -10.33
N ASP A 89 -0.72 -4.66 -11.06
CA ASP A 89 -2.05 -4.92 -10.50
C ASP A 89 -2.31 -6.43 -10.54
N PHE A 90 -2.91 -6.94 -9.47
CA PHE A 90 -3.28 -8.34 -9.32
C PHE A 90 -4.70 -8.46 -8.82
N GLN A 91 -5.30 -9.60 -9.08
CA GLN A 91 -6.56 -10.01 -8.47
C GLN A 91 -6.44 -11.41 -7.90
N LYS A 92 -7.01 -11.62 -6.71
CA LYS A 92 -7.16 -12.94 -6.10
C LYS A 92 -8.38 -12.95 -5.20
N ASP A 93 -9.22 -13.98 -5.31
CA ASP A 93 -10.45 -14.14 -4.53
C ASP A 93 -11.38 -12.92 -4.55
N GLY A 94 -11.42 -12.20 -5.69
CA GLY A 94 -12.22 -10.99 -5.87
C GLY A 94 -11.69 -9.74 -5.17
N VAL A 95 -10.45 -9.79 -4.66
CA VAL A 95 -9.75 -8.65 -4.08
C VAL A 95 -8.74 -8.12 -5.09
N ASP A 96 -8.74 -6.80 -5.28
CA ASP A 96 -7.75 -6.10 -6.09
C ASP A 96 -6.52 -5.75 -5.23
N ILE A 97 -5.32 -6.03 -5.74
CA ILE A 97 -4.05 -5.77 -5.08
C ILE A 97 -3.16 -4.97 -6.03
N THR A 98 -2.61 -3.86 -5.55
CA THR A 98 -1.69 -3.02 -6.33
C THR A 98 -0.33 -2.98 -5.64
N PHE A 99 0.73 -3.29 -6.38
CA PHE A 99 2.10 -2.96 -5.99
C PHE A 99 2.60 -1.79 -6.80
N CYS A 100 2.81 -0.62 -6.21
CA CYS A 100 3.59 0.44 -6.85
C CYS A 100 5.07 0.29 -6.54
N TYR A 101 5.91 0.71 -7.48
CA TYR A 101 7.35 0.53 -7.39
C TYR A 101 8.06 1.86 -7.11
N LEU A 102 9.05 1.80 -6.22
CA LEU A 102 9.96 2.90 -5.94
C LEU A 102 11.29 2.71 -6.64
N THR A 103 11.88 3.84 -7.00
CA THR A 103 13.23 3.92 -7.55
C THR A 103 14.06 4.87 -6.71
N ARG A 104 15.33 4.49 -6.51
CA ARG A 104 16.34 5.38 -5.93
C ARG A 104 16.96 6.18 -7.07
N ALA A 105 16.74 7.49 -7.10
CA ALA A 105 17.36 8.35 -8.10
C ALA A 105 18.87 8.52 -7.84
N GLU A 106 19.60 9.11 -8.79
CA GLU A 106 21.05 9.32 -8.70
C GLU A 106 21.45 10.18 -7.48
N ASP A 107 20.63 11.17 -7.14
CA ASP A 107 20.80 12.02 -5.96
C ASP A 107 20.40 11.34 -4.64
N ARG A 108 20.08 10.04 -4.70
CA ARG A 108 19.60 9.18 -3.61
C ARG A 108 18.21 9.52 -3.09
N SER A 109 17.47 10.42 -3.75
CA SER A 109 16.06 10.62 -3.46
C SER A 109 15.25 9.35 -3.79
N ILE A 110 14.12 9.21 -3.11
CA ILE A 110 13.14 8.15 -3.38
C ILE A 110 12.12 8.77 -4.32
N ILE A 111 11.87 8.14 -5.46
CA ILE A 111 10.86 8.57 -6.42
C ILE A 111 9.89 7.43 -6.71
N MET A 112 8.68 7.76 -7.13
CA MET A 112 7.83 6.77 -7.80
C MET A 112 8.51 6.35 -9.10
N ASN A 113 8.56 5.04 -9.35
CA ASN A 113 9.25 4.54 -10.53
C ASN A 113 8.64 5.13 -11.81
N GLY A 114 9.49 5.57 -12.73
CA GLY A 114 9.07 6.18 -13.99
C GLY A 114 8.34 7.53 -13.84
N LEU A 115 8.44 8.20 -12.69
CA LEU A 115 7.84 9.51 -12.43
C LEU A 115 8.79 10.40 -11.59
N PRO A 116 9.89 10.92 -12.18
CA PRO A 116 10.93 11.65 -11.45
C PRO A 116 10.47 12.95 -10.78
N GLU A 117 9.39 13.57 -11.26
CA GLU A 117 8.75 14.72 -10.63
C GLU A 117 8.06 14.36 -9.30
N TRP A 118 7.80 13.07 -9.05
CA TRP A 118 7.13 12.58 -7.86
C TRP A 118 8.15 12.08 -6.83
N VAL A 119 8.84 13.04 -6.22
CA VAL A 119 9.84 12.79 -5.18
C VAL A 119 9.15 12.58 -3.84
N TRP A 120 9.44 11.45 -3.19
CA TRP A 120 8.95 11.12 -1.87
C TRP A 120 9.85 11.70 -0.79
N ARG A 121 9.30 11.84 0.41
CA ARG A 121 10.07 12.24 1.58
C ARG A 121 11.20 11.25 1.83
N PHE A 122 12.33 11.74 2.33
CA PHE A 122 13.47 10.88 2.68
C PHE A 122 13.14 9.88 3.80
N ASP A 123 12.16 10.22 4.65
CA ASP A 123 11.63 9.43 5.76
C ASP A 123 10.36 8.65 5.39
N SER A 124 10.02 8.55 4.09
CA SER A 124 8.79 7.92 3.59
C SER A 124 8.66 6.45 3.99
N LEU A 125 9.77 5.72 4.05
CA LEU A 125 9.82 4.30 4.40
C LEU A 125 10.28 4.15 5.85
N LEU A 126 9.33 3.90 6.76
CA LEU A 126 9.64 3.64 8.16
C LEU A 126 10.26 2.24 8.32
N PRO A 127 11.29 2.08 9.17
CA PRO A 127 11.83 0.76 9.51
C PRO A 127 10.98 0.04 10.58
N GLN A 128 9.94 0.69 11.10
CA GLN A 128 9.05 0.12 12.11
C GLN A 128 8.01 -0.78 11.47
N ARG A 129 7.84 -1.97 12.05
CA ARG A 129 6.72 -2.86 11.74
C ARG A 129 5.53 -2.58 12.65
N PHE A 130 4.35 -2.71 12.08
CA PHE A 130 3.07 -2.58 12.73
C PHE A 130 2.37 -3.92 12.70
N MET A 131 1.59 -4.21 13.74
CA MET A 131 0.81 -5.44 13.81
C MET A 131 -0.68 -5.14 13.72
N LEU A 132 -1.40 -5.99 12.98
CA LEU A 132 -2.85 -6.02 12.95
C LEU A 132 -3.29 -7.46 12.74
N ASN A 133 -4.17 -7.98 13.60
CA ASN A 133 -4.70 -9.34 13.51
C ASN A 133 -3.61 -10.43 13.35
N GLY A 134 -2.47 -10.26 14.01
CA GLY A 134 -1.33 -11.19 13.94
C GLY A 134 -0.43 -11.06 12.70
N ILE A 135 -0.76 -10.15 11.78
CA ILE A 135 0.04 -9.85 10.59
C ILE A 135 0.99 -8.70 10.93
N SER A 136 2.27 -8.88 10.64
CA SER A 136 3.32 -7.87 10.86
C SER A 136 3.82 -7.35 9.51
N ALA A 137 3.68 -6.04 9.27
CA ALA A 137 4.09 -5.40 8.03
C ALA A 137 4.73 -4.02 8.28
N TYR A 138 5.56 -3.54 7.36
CA TYR A 138 5.92 -2.13 7.35
C TYR A 138 4.76 -1.30 6.80
N VAL A 139 4.69 -0.04 7.19
CA VAL A 139 3.71 0.92 6.67
C VAL A 139 4.43 2.15 6.17
N LEU A 140 3.87 2.78 5.16
CA LEU A 140 4.37 4.06 4.69
C LEU A 140 4.23 5.11 5.80
N ASN A 141 5.20 6.02 5.90
CA ASN A 141 5.17 7.09 6.90
C ASN A 141 3.84 7.86 6.82
N PRO A 142 3.15 8.10 7.96
CA PRO A 142 1.90 8.86 7.98
C PRO A 142 1.98 10.21 7.26
N ARG A 143 3.13 10.90 7.33
CA ARG A 143 3.36 12.16 6.61
C ARG A 143 3.36 11.95 5.09
N GLN A 144 3.98 10.87 4.60
CA GLN A 144 3.95 10.52 3.18
C GLN A 144 2.53 10.11 2.74
N LEU A 145 1.81 9.30 3.54
CA LEU A 145 0.42 8.92 3.24
C LEU A 145 -0.50 10.14 3.10
N LEU A 146 -0.27 11.17 3.91
CA LEU A 146 -1.01 12.44 3.83
C LEU A 146 -0.65 13.22 2.56
N GLU A 147 0.65 13.41 2.29
CA GLU A 147 1.13 14.13 1.10
C GLU A 147 0.60 13.51 -0.21
N GLU A 148 0.58 12.17 -0.31
CA GLU A 148 0.02 11.50 -1.49
C GLU A 148 -1.46 11.84 -1.71
N LYS A 149 -2.24 11.93 -0.64
CA LYS A 149 -3.66 12.31 -0.74
C LYS A 149 -3.83 13.77 -1.13
N GLU A 150 -3.00 14.66 -0.60
CA GLU A 150 -3.08 16.09 -0.89
C GLU A 150 -2.70 16.41 -2.34
N VAL A 151 -1.64 15.80 -2.87
CA VAL A 151 -1.23 16.09 -4.24
C VAL A 151 -2.13 15.44 -5.28
N TYR A 152 -2.71 14.27 -4.99
CA TYR A 152 -3.75 13.72 -5.87
C TYR A 152 -4.91 14.69 -6.11
N GLU A 153 -5.30 15.46 -5.10
CA GLU A 153 -6.31 16.51 -5.26
C GLU A 153 -5.80 17.67 -6.13
N GLN A 154 -4.52 18.05 -6.00
CA GLN A 154 -3.90 19.14 -6.77
C GLN A 154 -3.77 18.82 -8.26
N ILE A 155 -3.55 17.55 -8.62
CA ILE A 155 -3.46 17.11 -10.03
C ILE A 155 -4.84 16.79 -10.65
N GLY A 156 -5.93 17.19 -9.98
CA GLY A 156 -7.29 17.10 -10.52
C GLY A 156 -7.98 15.75 -10.32
N ARG A 157 -7.43 14.85 -9.47
CA ARG A 157 -8.17 13.64 -9.06
C ARG A 157 -9.35 14.08 -8.18
N ILE A 158 -10.54 13.59 -8.51
CA ILE A 158 -11.75 13.88 -7.73
C ILE A 158 -11.58 13.23 -6.33
N PRO A 159 -11.60 14.02 -5.23
CA PRO A 159 -11.51 13.49 -3.89
C PRO A 159 -12.69 12.56 -3.61
N ARG A 160 -12.43 11.37 -3.05
CA ARG A 160 -13.51 10.48 -2.61
C ARG A 160 -13.91 10.83 -1.18
N PRO A 161 -15.17 10.61 -0.74
CA PRO A 161 -15.57 10.86 0.63
C PRO A 161 -14.66 10.20 1.68
N LYS A 162 -14.17 8.98 1.41
CA LYS A 162 -13.22 8.26 2.28
C LYS A 162 -11.85 8.94 2.42
N ASP A 163 -11.44 9.75 1.44
CA ASP A 163 -10.17 10.45 1.48
C ASP A 163 -10.20 11.62 2.49
N VAL A 164 -11.36 12.30 2.66
CA VAL A 164 -11.53 13.34 3.69
C VAL A 164 -11.34 12.76 5.09
N GLU A 165 -11.95 11.62 5.38
CA GLU A 165 -11.81 10.99 6.71
C GLU A 165 -10.40 10.47 6.93
N SER A 166 -9.79 9.86 5.90
CA SER A 166 -8.40 9.39 5.97
C SER A 166 -7.43 10.54 6.28
N LYS A 167 -7.60 11.72 5.66
CA LYS A 167 -6.77 12.90 5.95
C LYS A 167 -6.92 13.37 7.40
N LYS A 168 -8.15 13.40 7.95
CA LYS A 168 -8.38 13.77 9.37
C LYS A 168 -7.68 12.80 10.32
N VAL A 169 -7.78 11.50 10.05
CA VAL A 169 -7.12 10.46 10.85
C VAL A 169 -5.60 10.61 10.78
N LEU A 170 -5.04 10.80 9.57
CA LEU A 170 -3.61 11.01 9.39
C LEU A 170 -3.10 12.26 10.12
N HIS A 171 -3.83 13.38 10.08
CA HIS A 171 -3.47 14.56 10.86
C HIS A 171 -3.42 14.28 12.36
N ARG A 172 -4.35 13.47 12.89
CA ARG A 172 -4.34 13.07 14.31
C ARG A 172 -3.14 12.20 14.64
N ILE A 173 -2.90 11.16 13.85
CA ILE A 173 -1.73 10.27 14.00
C ILE A 173 -0.44 11.10 14.01
N ILE A 174 -0.29 12.02 13.05
CA ILE A 174 0.90 12.87 12.93
C ILE A 174 1.06 13.80 14.14
N ALA A 175 -0.04 14.32 14.70
CA ALA A 175 -0.01 15.17 15.88
C ALA A 175 0.39 14.41 17.16
N GLU A 176 0.08 13.11 17.24
CA GLU A 176 0.44 12.23 18.37
C GLU A 176 1.89 11.71 18.29
N LEU A 177 2.51 11.75 17.09
CA LEU A 177 3.91 11.37 16.87
C LEU A 177 4.92 12.49 17.18
N ASN A 178 4.44 13.71 17.43
CA ASN A 178 5.23 14.91 17.74
C ASN A 178 5.18 15.24 19.23
#